data_AF-A0A0F9D8C4-F1
#
_entry.id   AF-A0A0F9D8C4-F1
#
_cell.length_a   1.000
_cell.length_b   1.000
_cell.length_c   1.000
_cell.angle_alpha   90.00
_cell.angle_beta   90.00
_cell.angle_gamma   90.00
#
_symmetry.space_group_name_H-M   'P 1'
#
loop_
_entity.id
_entity.type
_entity.pdbx_description
1 polymer ?
#
loop_
_entity_poly.entity_id
_entity_poly.type
_entity_poly.pdbx_seq_one_letter_code
_entity_poly.pdbx_strand_id
1 'polypeptide(L)'
;MKSKYLLLVTAAMSFSALAATQIVDGKKNKVSDTKVVEQQAYSEQYNAQLAALLEGAKNAKSENEQQLQQSAANILQWHQSRSALSGYEESELKILSFTLVSHIYHKLGQYQDVLDAYEKWYAPGSNPEYFLKNVLATTYMQMGRNELAINELESLSDILDGKLQPGSLMNLARAYIEVADYDKAMDLLNSENAGDNTYTNILRYYVYDQQNNRQKADELKAKIPTPFAVTPAKLPQISIPGSPLLREI
;
A
#
# COMPACT_ATOMS: atom_id res chain seq x y z
N MET A 1 -48.33 -9.14 -15.24
CA MET A 1 -48.27 -8.17 -14.12
C MET A 1 -48.14 -8.97 -12.82
N LYS A 2 -47.13 -8.89 -11.96
CA LYS A 2 -45.92 -8.06 -11.84
C LYS A 2 -44.84 -8.94 -11.20
N SER A 3 -43.63 -8.93 -11.76
CA SER A 3 -42.43 -9.54 -11.16
C SER A 3 -41.99 -8.67 -9.98
N LYS A 4 -41.78 -9.27 -8.81
CA LYS A 4 -41.19 -8.61 -7.65
C LYS A 4 -39.68 -8.88 -7.69
N TYR A 5 -38.91 -7.86 -8.05
CA TYR A 5 -37.45 -7.90 -8.00
C TYR A 5 -37.00 -7.91 -6.54
N LEU A 6 -36.20 -8.93 -6.22
CA LEU A 6 -35.41 -9.06 -5.01
C LEU A 6 -34.23 -8.08 -5.13
N LEU A 7 -34.28 -6.96 -4.40
CA LEU A 7 -33.14 -6.05 -4.25
C LEU A 7 -32.24 -6.63 -3.16
N LEU A 8 -31.15 -7.28 -3.59
CA LEU A 8 -30.07 -7.73 -2.73
C LEU A 8 -29.16 -6.51 -2.51
N VAL A 9 -29.33 -5.84 -1.37
CA VAL A 9 -28.44 -4.77 -0.92
C VAL A 9 -27.23 -5.46 -0.28
N THR A 10 -26.11 -5.53 -1.01
CA THR A 10 -24.80 -5.85 -0.45
C THR A 10 -24.36 -4.66 0.41
N ALA A 11 -24.35 -4.86 1.73
CA ALA A 11 -23.79 -3.90 2.68
C ALA A 11 -22.27 -3.80 2.45
N ALA A 12 -21.80 -2.62 2.05
CA ALA A 12 -20.38 -2.31 2.04
C ALA A 12 -19.86 -2.34 3.48
N MET A 13 -18.98 -3.29 3.79
CA MET A 13 -18.31 -3.35 5.08
C MET A 13 -17.20 -2.28 5.12
N SER A 14 -17.52 -1.12 5.70
CA SER A 14 -16.53 -0.08 5.98
C SER A 14 -15.63 -0.50 7.16
N PHE A 15 -14.31 -0.42 6.98
CA PHE A 15 -13.31 -0.63 8.01
C PHE A 15 -13.37 0.49 9.06
N SER A 16 -13.71 0.17 10.30
CA SER A 16 -13.45 1.06 11.44
C SER A 16 -12.15 0.65 12.14
N ALA A 17 -11.25 1.62 12.30
CA ALA A 17 -10.11 1.50 13.18
C ALA A 17 -10.61 1.33 14.63
N LEU A 18 -10.35 0.16 15.22
CA LEU A 18 -10.58 -0.11 16.64
C LEU A 18 -9.62 0.73 17.48
N ALA A 19 -10.10 1.85 18.04
CA ALA A 19 -9.47 2.46 19.20
C ALA A 19 -9.81 1.61 20.43
N ALA A 20 -8.97 0.63 20.75
CA ALA A 20 -9.06 -0.12 22.00
C ALA A 20 -8.50 0.72 23.16
N THR A 21 -9.35 1.43 23.90
CA THR A 21 -9.01 1.88 25.25
C THR A 21 -9.33 0.76 26.23
N GLN A 22 -8.30 0.07 26.72
CA GLN A 22 -8.39 -0.75 27.92
C GLN A 22 -8.72 0.15 29.11
N ILE A 23 -9.80 -0.16 29.85
CA ILE A 23 -10.03 0.40 31.19
C ILE A 23 -10.09 -0.78 32.16
N VAL A 24 -9.07 -0.86 33.01
CA VAL A 24 -9.02 -1.68 34.22
C VAL A 24 -9.91 -1.03 35.29
N ASP A 25 -10.64 -1.87 36.03
CA ASP A 25 -11.66 -1.55 37.04
C ASP A 25 -11.33 -0.42 38.02
N GLY A 26 -12.36 0.42 38.29
CA GLY A 26 -12.42 1.15 39.56
C GLY A 26 -13.31 2.41 39.59
N LYS A 27 -14.54 2.25 40.11
CA LYS A 27 -15.42 3.26 40.76
C LYS A 27 -16.34 4.15 39.91
N LYS A 28 -17.62 3.76 39.96
CA LYS A 28 -18.89 4.54 40.07
C LYS A 28 -18.94 6.02 39.63
N ASN A 29 -19.88 6.23 38.69
CA ASN A 29 -20.69 7.42 38.40
C ASN A 29 -20.00 8.66 37.83
N LYS A 30 -20.14 8.84 36.50
CA LYS A 30 -20.71 10.05 35.89
C LYS A 30 -21.14 9.75 34.46
N VAL A 31 -22.28 10.32 34.09
CA VAL A 31 -22.97 10.26 32.80
C VAL A 31 -21.97 10.27 31.64
N SER A 32 -21.85 9.15 30.95
CA SER A 32 -21.16 9.07 29.66
C SER A 32 -22.18 9.40 28.57
N ASP A 33 -22.19 10.67 28.16
CA ASP A 33 -22.68 11.08 26.85
C ASP A 33 -21.91 10.27 25.81
N THR A 34 -22.47 9.12 25.46
CA THR A 34 -21.96 8.30 24.37
C THR A 34 -22.46 9.02 23.13
N LYS A 35 -21.66 9.95 22.61
CA LYS A 35 -21.81 10.39 21.22
C LYS A 35 -21.68 9.12 20.39
N VAL A 36 -22.81 8.55 20.01
CA VAL A 36 -22.90 7.69 18.85
C VAL A 36 -22.38 8.55 17.72
N VAL A 37 -21.12 8.34 17.34
CA VAL A 37 -20.62 8.87 16.08
C VAL A 37 -21.41 8.10 15.03
N GLU A 38 -22.51 8.67 14.57
CA GLU A 38 -23.21 8.18 13.38
C GLU A 38 -22.14 8.06 12.29
N GLN A 39 -21.87 6.82 11.87
CA GLN A 39 -21.11 6.56 10.65
C GLN A 39 -21.84 7.30 9.54
N GLN A 40 -21.20 8.34 9.00
CA GLN A 40 -21.75 9.06 7.87
C GLN A 40 -21.82 8.08 6.70
N ALA A 41 -23.03 7.66 6.34
CA ALA A 41 -23.25 6.79 5.20
C ALA A 41 -22.77 7.50 3.93
N TYR A 42 -22.01 6.79 3.09
CA TYR A 42 -21.59 7.30 1.79
C TYR A 42 -22.80 7.66 0.92
N SER A 43 -22.65 8.70 0.10
CA SER A 43 -23.67 9.15 -0.84
C SER A 43 -24.00 8.07 -1.88
N GLU A 44 -25.23 8.11 -2.40
CA GLU A 44 -25.62 7.24 -3.52
C GLU A 44 -24.70 7.45 -4.74
N GLN A 45 -24.23 8.69 -4.95
CA GLN A 45 -23.29 9.02 -6.02
C GLN A 45 -21.93 8.36 -5.82
N TYR A 46 -21.39 8.37 -4.59
CA TYR A 46 -20.15 7.65 -4.27
C TYR A 46 -20.31 6.15 -4.56
N ASN A 47 -21.37 5.53 -4.04
CA ASN A 47 -21.61 4.10 -4.22
C ASN A 47 -21.77 3.72 -5.70
N ALA A 48 -22.46 4.54 -6.48
CA ALA A 48 -22.59 4.34 -7.92
C ALA A 48 -21.24 4.45 -8.65
N GLN A 49 -20.40 5.44 -8.30
CA GLN A 49 -19.08 5.59 -8.90
C GLN A 49 -18.13 4.47 -8.51
N LEU A 50 -18.16 4.01 -7.25
CA LEU A 50 -17.39 2.87 -6.79
C LEU A 50 -17.79 1.59 -7.52
N ALA A 51 -19.09 1.33 -7.69
CA ALA A 51 -19.56 0.17 -8.46
C ALA A 51 -19.09 0.21 -9.92
N ALA A 52 -19.15 1.39 -10.57
CA ALA A 52 -18.66 1.56 -11.94
C ALA A 52 -17.14 1.34 -12.05
N LEU A 53 -16.37 1.81 -11.06
CA LEU A 53 -14.93 1.56 -10.97
C LEU A 53 -14.62 0.07 -10.86
N LEU A 54 -15.31 -0.65 -9.95
CA LEU A 54 -15.11 -2.08 -9.74
C LEU A 54 -15.45 -2.90 -11.00
N GLU A 55 -16.55 -2.58 -11.69
CA GLU A 55 -16.89 -3.25 -12.95
C GLU A 55 -15.82 -3.00 -14.03
N GLY A 56 -15.34 -1.76 -14.15
CA GLY A 56 -14.26 -1.41 -15.09
C GLY A 56 -12.95 -2.14 -14.78
N ALA A 57 -12.71 -2.44 -13.51
CA ALA A 57 -11.51 -3.08 -12.99
C ALA A 57 -11.67 -4.58 -12.70
N LYS A 58 -12.74 -5.24 -13.13
CA LYS A 58 -13.06 -6.62 -12.75
C LYS A 58 -11.98 -7.67 -13.05
N ASN A 59 -11.04 -7.36 -13.95
CA ASN A 59 -9.90 -8.23 -14.26
C ASN A 59 -8.58 -7.75 -13.65
N ALA A 60 -8.61 -6.85 -12.65
CA ALA A 60 -7.39 -6.34 -12.00
C ALA A 60 -6.53 -7.45 -11.36
N LYS A 61 -7.14 -8.58 -11.01
CA LYS A 61 -6.45 -9.78 -10.50
C LYS A 61 -5.92 -10.72 -11.58
N SER A 62 -6.28 -10.52 -12.85
CA SER A 62 -5.93 -11.43 -13.93
C SER A 62 -4.41 -11.49 -14.14
N GLU A 63 -3.91 -12.63 -14.62
CA GLU A 63 -2.55 -12.76 -15.14
C GLU A 63 -2.50 -12.56 -16.67
N ASN A 64 -3.65 -12.33 -17.32
CA ASN A 64 -3.72 -12.06 -18.75
C ASN A 64 -3.45 -10.57 -19.03
N GLU A 65 -2.39 -10.30 -19.79
CA GLU A 65 -1.93 -8.95 -20.11
C GLU A 65 -3.01 -8.09 -20.79
N GLN A 66 -3.77 -8.65 -21.75
CA GLN A 66 -4.82 -7.92 -22.45
C GLN A 66 -5.97 -7.51 -21.51
N GLN A 67 -6.34 -8.40 -20.58
CA GLN A 67 -7.38 -8.11 -19.59
C GLN A 67 -6.93 -7.04 -18.58
N LEU A 68 -5.65 -7.07 -18.20
CA LEU A 68 -5.04 -6.04 -17.35
C LEU A 68 -5.00 -4.69 -18.08
N GLN A 69 -4.53 -4.65 -19.33
CA GLN A 69 -4.52 -3.45 -20.16
C GLN A 69 -5.93 -2.85 -20.32
N GLN A 70 -6.93 -3.70 -20.59
CA GLN A 70 -8.32 -3.25 -20.68
C GLN A 70 -8.82 -2.68 -19.35
N SER A 71 -8.48 -3.30 -18.22
CA SER A 71 -8.88 -2.82 -16.89
C SER A 71 -8.23 -1.47 -16.57
N ALA A 72 -6.94 -1.30 -16.87
CA ALA A 72 -6.26 -0.01 -16.72
C ALA A 72 -6.92 1.08 -17.58
N ALA A 73 -7.18 0.79 -18.86
CA ALA A 73 -7.84 1.72 -19.77
C ALA A 73 -9.24 2.12 -19.26
N ASN A 74 -10.01 1.16 -18.76
CA ASN A 74 -11.33 1.42 -18.18
C ASN A 74 -11.25 2.32 -16.94
N ILE A 75 -10.31 2.08 -16.02
CA ILE A 75 -10.12 2.91 -14.83
C ILE A 75 -9.73 4.34 -15.22
N LEU A 76 -8.80 4.50 -16.16
CA LEU A 76 -8.38 5.81 -16.65
C LEU A 76 -9.54 6.56 -17.31
N GLN A 77 -10.34 5.89 -18.14
CA GLN A 77 -11.50 6.48 -18.80
C GLN A 77 -12.58 6.85 -17.78
N TRP A 78 -12.86 5.97 -16.82
CA TRP A 78 -13.79 6.25 -15.72
C TRP A 78 -13.34 7.47 -14.91
N HIS A 79 -12.05 7.57 -14.56
CA HIS A 79 -11.54 8.69 -13.78
C HIS A 79 -11.67 10.02 -14.54
N GLN A 80 -11.43 9.99 -15.85
CA GLN A 80 -11.55 11.17 -16.72
C GLN A 80 -12.99 11.61 -16.98
N SER A 81 -13.97 10.69 -16.92
CA SER A 81 -15.36 10.95 -17.31
C SER A 81 -16.33 11.10 -16.14
N ARG A 82 -15.97 10.63 -14.93
CA ARG A 82 -16.82 10.75 -13.75
C ARG A 82 -16.93 12.22 -13.30
N SER A 83 -18.09 12.59 -12.76
CA SER A 83 -18.25 13.84 -12.05
C SER A 83 -17.47 13.79 -10.73
N ALA A 84 -16.71 14.83 -10.41
CA ALA A 84 -16.04 14.94 -9.11
C ALA A 84 -17.06 14.89 -7.95
N LEU A 85 -16.71 14.17 -6.89
CA LEU A 85 -17.44 14.19 -5.63
C LEU A 85 -16.96 15.39 -4.79
N SER A 86 -17.47 15.53 -3.58
CA SER A 86 -17.04 16.59 -2.65
C SER A 86 -16.34 16.02 -1.41
N GLY A 87 -15.31 16.72 -0.95
CA GLY A 87 -14.68 16.46 0.34
C GLY A 87 -14.04 15.08 0.41
N TYR A 88 -14.28 14.39 1.53
CA TYR A 88 -13.66 13.10 1.85
C TYR A 88 -13.95 12.01 0.79
N GLU A 89 -15.19 11.94 0.27
CA GLU A 89 -15.57 10.94 -0.73
C GLU A 89 -14.77 11.05 -2.03
N GLU A 90 -14.46 12.28 -2.46
CA GLU A 90 -13.63 12.51 -3.64
C GLU A 90 -12.19 12.07 -3.41
N SER A 91 -11.62 12.46 -2.26
CA SER A 91 -10.26 12.09 -1.89
C SER A 91 -10.11 10.57 -1.80
N GLU A 92 -11.00 9.90 -1.08
CA GLU A 92 -10.98 8.45 -0.89
C GLU A 92 -11.12 7.73 -2.24
N LEU A 93 -12.14 8.07 -3.04
CA LEU A 93 -12.41 7.37 -4.28
C LEU A 93 -11.28 7.55 -5.31
N LYS A 94 -10.72 8.77 -5.40
CA LYS A 94 -9.56 9.07 -6.24
C LYS A 94 -8.36 8.22 -5.86
N ILE A 95 -8.12 8.09 -4.57
CA ILE A 95 -7.01 7.32 -4.02
C ILE A 95 -7.19 5.81 -4.22
N LEU A 96 -8.38 5.29 -3.96
CA LEU A 96 -8.72 3.89 -4.21
C LEU A 96 -8.53 3.55 -5.69
N SER A 97 -9.01 4.41 -6.60
CA SER A 97 -8.81 4.20 -8.03
C SER A 97 -7.34 4.30 -8.46
N PHE A 98 -6.55 5.19 -7.85
CA PHE A 98 -5.12 5.33 -8.17
C PHE A 98 -4.32 4.10 -7.74
N THR A 99 -4.56 3.60 -6.53
CA THR A 99 -3.89 2.37 -6.05
C THR A 99 -4.24 1.16 -6.92
N LEU A 100 -5.47 1.10 -7.43
CA LEU A 100 -5.92 -0.01 -8.29
C LEU A 100 -5.26 0.03 -9.68
N VAL A 101 -5.21 1.19 -10.33
CA VAL A 101 -4.49 1.30 -11.62
C VAL A 101 -2.99 1.11 -11.43
N SER A 102 -2.42 1.61 -10.33
CA SER A 102 -1.01 1.38 -9.97
C SER A 102 -0.70 -0.10 -9.82
N HIS A 103 -1.57 -0.86 -9.13
CA HIS A 103 -1.42 -2.31 -9.00
C HIS A 103 -1.35 -2.99 -10.38
N ILE A 104 -2.30 -2.65 -11.26
CA ILE A 104 -2.36 -3.22 -12.61
C ILE A 104 -1.10 -2.88 -13.41
N TYR A 105 -0.66 -1.63 -13.40
CA TYR A 105 0.56 -1.23 -14.09
C TYR A 105 1.81 -1.91 -13.55
N HIS A 106 1.90 -2.16 -12.25
CA HIS A 106 3.00 -2.97 -11.70
C HIS A 106 2.95 -4.42 -12.18
N LYS A 107 1.76 -5.04 -12.30
CA LYS A 107 1.63 -6.38 -12.91
C LYS A 107 2.07 -6.40 -14.37
N LEU A 108 1.82 -5.31 -15.09
CA LEU A 108 2.22 -5.12 -16.49
C LEU A 108 3.69 -4.70 -16.66
N GLY A 109 4.43 -4.43 -15.58
CA GLY A 109 5.77 -3.84 -15.65
C GLY A 109 5.81 -2.40 -16.18
N GLN A 110 4.66 -1.74 -16.22
CA GLN A 110 4.42 -0.41 -16.77
C GLN A 110 4.63 0.69 -15.72
N TYR A 111 5.83 0.74 -15.12
CA TYR A 111 6.09 1.61 -13.97
C TYR A 111 6.03 3.11 -14.31
N GLN A 112 6.42 3.51 -15.52
CA GLN A 112 6.32 4.91 -15.94
C GLN A 112 4.86 5.36 -16.05
N ASP A 113 3.95 4.48 -16.49
CA ASP A 113 2.51 4.81 -16.57
C ASP A 113 1.89 5.06 -15.18
N VAL A 114 2.46 4.49 -14.11
CA VAL A 114 2.08 4.83 -12.72
C VAL A 114 2.44 6.28 -12.40
N LEU A 115 3.65 6.70 -12.76
CA LEU A 115 4.14 8.05 -12.51
C LEU A 115 3.36 9.08 -13.35
N ASP A 116 3.13 8.78 -14.62
CA ASP A 116 2.36 9.65 -15.53
C ASP A 116 0.92 9.80 -15.04
N ALA A 117 0.30 8.72 -14.55
CA ALA A 117 -1.03 8.78 -13.93
C ALA A 117 -1.01 9.63 -12.65
N TYR A 118 0.02 9.48 -11.80
CA TYR A 118 0.16 10.26 -10.58
C TYR A 118 0.26 11.75 -10.88
N GLU A 119 1.15 12.16 -11.78
CA GLU A 119 1.34 13.56 -12.17
C GLU A 119 0.08 14.17 -12.77
N LYS A 120 -0.64 13.40 -13.61
CA LYS A 120 -1.90 13.84 -14.20
C LYS A 120 -3.01 14.00 -13.16
N TRP A 121 -3.07 13.11 -12.17
CA TRP A 121 -4.15 13.10 -11.19
C TRP A 121 -3.87 14.06 -10.04
N TYR A 122 -2.62 14.25 -9.66
CA TYR A 122 -2.18 15.06 -8.53
C TYR A 122 -1.29 16.20 -9.03
N ALA A 123 -1.93 17.33 -9.37
CA ALA A 123 -1.22 18.52 -9.82
C ALA A 123 -0.17 19.00 -8.80
N PRO A 124 0.91 19.65 -9.24
CA PRO A 124 1.88 20.26 -8.34
C PRO A 124 1.22 21.14 -7.28
N GLY A 125 1.62 20.98 -6.02
CA GLY A 125 1.02 21.68 -4.88
C GLY A 125 -0.28 21.06 -4.35
N SER A 126 -0.78 19.98 -4.95
CA SER A 126 -1.78 19.13 -4.30
C SER A 126 -1.16 18.45 -3.07
N ASN A 127 -1.99 18.12 -2.08
CA ASN A 127 -1.58 17.38 -0.88
C ASN A 127 -2.16 15.96 -0.92
N PRO A 128 -1.65 15.07 -1.81
CA PRO A 128 -2.07 13.68 -1.83
C PRO A 128 -1.77 13.02 -0.48
N GLU A 129 -2.58 12.02 -0.12
CA GLU A 129 -2.35 11.29 1.12
C GLU A 129 -0.96 10.64 1.11
N TYR A 130 -0.26 10.80 2.23
CA TYR A 130 1.15 10.43 2.36
C TYR A 130 1.44 8.95 2.06
N PHE A 131 0.45 8.08 2.19
CA PHE A 131 0.63 6.66 1.88
C PHE A 131 0.96 6.43 0.39
N LEU A 132 0.58 7.35 -0.52
CA LEU A 132 0.96 7.27 -1.93
C LEU A 132 2.47 7.35 -2.14
N LYS A 133 3.22 7.96 -1.21
CA LYS A 133 4.68 7.97 -1.22
C LYS A 133 5.25 6.55 -1.20
N ASN A 134 4.60 5.61 -0.51
CA ASN A 134 5.05 4.22 -0.51
C ASN A 134 4.82 3.50 -1.85
N VAL A 135 3.74 3.85 -2.58
CA VAL A 135 3.48 3.36 -3.94
C VAL A 135 4.53 3.92 -4.89
N LEU A 136 4.80 5.23 -4.83
CA LEU A 136 5.82 5.87 -5.66
C LEU A 136 7.22 5.31 -5.38
N ALA A 137 7.59 5.14 -4.12
CA ALA A 137 8.88 4.56 -3.76
C ALA A 137 9.04 3.14 -4.32
N THR A 138 8.00 2.31 -4.22
CA THR A 138 7.99 0.97 -4.81
C THR A 138 8.14 1.04 -6.34
N THR A 139 7.44 1.97 -6.97
CA THR A 139 7.53 2.23 -8.42
C THR A 139 8.96 2.60 -8.82
N TYR A 140 9.59 3.52 -8.10
CA TYR A 140 10.96 3.93 -8.34
C TYR A 140 11.97 2.79 -8.13
N MET A 141 11.82 1.97 -7.09
CA MET A 141 12.68 0.81 -6.89
C MET A 141 12.57 -0.20 -8.04
N GLN A 142 11.35 -0.46 -8.55
CA GLN A 142 11.14 -1.34 -9.70
C GLN A 142 11.81 -0.81 -10.98
N MET A 143 11.96 0.51 -11.09
CA MET A 143 12.70 1.17 -12.18
C MET A 143 14.21 1.28 -11.92
N GLY A 144 14.72 0.75 -10.80
CA GLY A 144 16.11 0.89 -10.37
C GLY A 144 16.49 2.32 -9.93
N ARG A 145 15.51 3.21 -9.72
CA ARG A 145 15.71 4.61 -9.30
C ARG A 145 15.70 4.72 -7.77
N ASN A 146 16.58 3.97 -7.11
CA ASN A 146 16.52 3.76 -5.66
C ASN A 146 16.73 5.03 -4.83
N GLU A 147 17.52 6.01 -5.31
CA GLU A 147 17.67 7.30 -4.63
C GLU A 147 16.35 8.09 -4.57
N LEU A 148 15.53 8.03 -5.62
CA LEU A 148 14.20 8.66 -5.61
C LEU A 148 13.26 7.93 -4.65
N ALA A 149 13.37 6.61 -4.55
CA ALA A 149 12.60 5.84 -3.58
C ALA A 149 12.97 6.19 -2.12
N ILE A 150 14.26 6.38 -1.85
CA ILE A 150 14.76 6.86 -0.55
C ILE A 150 14.16 8.22 -0.24
N ASN A 151 14.25 9.18 -1.17
CA ASN A 151 13.70 10.53 -0.97
C ASN A 151 12.21 10.51 -0.61
N GLU A 152 11.40 9.68 -1.28
CA GLU A 152 9.97 9.57 -0.97
C GLU A 152 9.71 8.99 0.43
N LEU A 153 10.48 7.98 0.84
CA LEU A 153 10.29 7.27 2.09
C LEU A 153 10.90 8.01 3.30
N GLU A 154 12.00 8.74 3.12
CA GLU A 154 12.53 9.66 4.13
C GLU A 154 11.58 10.84 4.34
N SER A 155 11.06 11.43 3.26
CA SER A 155 10.02 12.45 3.35
C SER A 155 8.79 11.94 4.10
N LEU A 156 8.36 10.70 3.83
CA LEU A 156 7.27 10.06 4.59
C LEU A 156 7.65 9.86 6.07
N SER A 157 8.88 9.46 6.34
CA SER A 157 9.40 9.28 7.70
C SER A 157 9.35 10.60 8.48
N ASP A 158 9.79 11.70 7.88
CA ASP A 158 9.77 13.04 8.49
C ASP A 158 8.35 13.48 8.82
N ILE A 159 7.41 13.28 7.89
CA ILE A 159 5.98 13.61 8.09
C ILE A 159 5.36 12.81 9.24
N LEU A 160 5.87 11.61 9.51
CA LEU A 160 5.38 10.70 10.54
C LEU A 160 6.27 10.70 11.80
N ASP A 161 7.17 11.66 11.95
CA ASP A 161 8.13 11.75 13.07
C ASP A 161 8.90 10.43 13.30
N GLY A 162 9.36 9.80 12.23
CA GLY A 162 10.08 8.52 12.25
C GLY A 162 9.21 7.28 12.44
N LYS A 163 7.88 7.43 12.58
CA LYS A 163 6.95 6.31 12.86
C LYS A 163 6.44 5.65 11.58
N LEU A 164 7.37 5.23 10.72
CA LEU A 164 7.03 4.46 9.54
C LEU A 164 6.34 3.15 9.93
N GLN A 165 5.28 2.80 9.21
CA GLN A 165 4.66 1.48 9.30
C GLN A 165 5.65 0.42 8.81
N PRO A 166 5.58 -0.85 9.31
CA PRO A 166 6.54 -1.89 8.98
C PRO A 166 6.79 -2.06 7.47
N GLY A 167 5.74 -1.96 6.63
CA GLY A 167 5.88 -2.06 5.17
C GLY A 167 6.73 -0.94 4.56
N SER A 168 6.48 0.33 4.93
CA SER A 168 7.27 1.47 4.46
C SER A 168 8.70 1.43 4.98
N LEU A 169 8.89 1.01 6.24
CA LEU A 169 10.21 0.85 6.85
C LEU A 169 11.04 -0.22 6.12
N MET A 170 10.42 -1.35 5.78
CA MET A 170 11.04 -2.41 4.98
C MET A 170 11.38 -1.95 3.56
N ASN A 171 10.53 -1.14 2.93
CA ASN A 171 10.83 -0.55 1.63
C ASN A 171 12.00 0.43 1.71
N LEU A 172 12.13 1.22 2.79
CA LEU A 172 13.25 2.16 2.95
C LEU A 172 14.55 1.41 3.18
N ALA A 173 14.54 0.39 4.05
CA ALA A 173 15.68 -0.49 4.24
C ALA A 173 16.08 -1.18 2.93
N ARG A 174 15.10 -1.65 2.15
CA ARG A 174 15.34 -2.23 0.83
C ARG A 174 15.97 -1.24 -0.13
N ALA A 175 15.47 -0.01 -0.23
CA ALA A 175 16.03 1.01 -1.09
C ALA A 175 17.48 1.35 -0.72
N TYR A 176 17.80 1.39 0.58
CA TYR A 176 19.17 1.56 1.08
C TYR A 176 20.10 0.40 0.71
N ILE A 177 19.62 -0.85 0.78
CA ILE A 177 20.36 -2.02 0.31
C ILE A 177 20.71 -1.90 -1.18
N GLU A 178 19.77 -1.45 -2.01
CA GLU A 178 19.96 -1.36 -3.46
C GLU A 178 20.96 -0.25 -3.86
N VAL A 179 21.23 0.72 -2.99
CA VAL A 179 22.32 1.71 -3.16
C VAL A 179 23.58 1.36 -2.34
N ALA A 180 23.64 0.14 -1.80
CA ALA A 180 24.73 -0.37 -0.97
C ALA A 180 25.03 0.44 0.31
N ASP A 181 24.07 1.21 0.82
CA ASP A 181 24.14 1.86 2.14
C ASP A 181 23.67 0.88 3.22
N TYR A 182 24.53 -0.11 3.46
CA TYR A 182 24.23 -1.23 4.36
C TYR A 182 24.09 -0.83 5.82
N ASP A 183 24.76 0.24 6.24
CA ASP A 183 24.70 0.73 7.62
C ASP A 183 23.32 1.31 7.90
N LYS A 184 22.81 2.22 7.06
CA LYS A 184 21.44 2.75 7.21
C LYS A 184 20.38 1.68 7.04
N ALA A 185 20.57 0.75 6.09
CA ALA A 185 19.66 -0.38 5.96
C ALA A 185 19.60 -1.20 7.25
N MET A 186 20.75 -1.50 7.86
CA MET A 186 20.82 -2.30 9.08
C MET A 186 20.25 -1.56 10.30
N ASP A 187 20.43 -0.24 10.39
CA ASP A 187 19.82 0.58 11.44
C ASP A 187 18.29 0.47 11.41
N LEU A 188 17.69 0.59 10.22
CA LEU A 188 16.25 0.40 10.04
C LEU A 188 15.84 -1.04 10.36
N LEU A 189 16.56 -2.02 9.82
CA LEU A 189 16.26 -3.43 10.03
C LEU A 189 16.37 -3.86 11.49
N ASN A 190 17.16 -3.19 12.32
CA ASN A 190 17.29 -3.50 13.76
C ASN A 190 16.37 -2.67 14.66
N SER A 191 15.63 -1.72 14.10
CA SER A 191 14.64 -0.94 14.86
C SER A 191 13.53 -1.84 15.41
N GLU A 192 12.93 -1.42 16.53
CA GLU A 192 11.82 -2.13 17.17
C GLU A 192 10.64 -2.35 16.22
N ASN A 193 10.36 -1.36 15.35
CA ASN A 193 9.27 -1.38 14.39
C ASN A 193 9.47 -2.38 13.23
N ALA A 194 10.71 -2.81 12.95
CA ALA A 194 10.98 -3.80 11.91
C ALA A 194 10.49 -5.21 12.34
N GLY A 195 10.57 -5.51 13.64
CA GLY A 195 10.23 -6.81 14.21
C GLY A 195 11.16 -7.95 13.76
N ASP A 196 10.80 -9.17 14.16
CA ASP A 196 11.50 -10.42 13.76
C ASP A 196 10.59 -11.24 12.84
N ASN A 197 10.48 -10.80 11.58
CA ASN A 197 9.69 -11.49 10.55
C ASN A 197 10.57 -11.98 9.40
N THR A 198 10.02 -12.91 8.60
CA THR A 198 10.72 -13.57 7.51
C THR A 198 11.37 -12.59 6.52
N TYR A 199 10.65 -11.56 6.09
CA TYR A 199 11.17 -10.60 5.11
C TYR A 199 12.33 -9.79 5.68
N THR A 200 12.18 -9.29 6.91
CA THR A 200 13.23 -8.56 7.63
C THR A 200 14.48 -9.41 7.78
N ASN A 201 14.33 -10.69 8.12
CA ASN A 201 15.46 -11.60 8.27
C ASN A 201 16.15 -11.93 6.95
N ILE A 202 15.42 -11.97 5.82
CA ILE A 202 16.04 -12.10 4.50
C ILE A 202 16.89 -10.86 4.17
N LEU A 203 16.39 -9.66 4.46
CA LEU A 203 17.14 -8.42 4.23
C LEU A 203 18.38 -8.33 5.15
N ARG A 204 18.24 -8.65 6.44
CA ARG A 204 19.38 -8.70 7.38
C ARG A 204 20.43 -9.74 6.93
N TYR A 205 19.99 -10.92 6.49
CA TYR A 205 20.87 -11.96 5.96
C TYR A 205 21.64 -11.45 4.74
N TYR A 206 20.96 -10.80 3.80
CA TYR A 206 21.60 -10.20 2.64
C TYR A 206 22.67 -9.18 3.04
N VAL A 207 22.34 -8.25 3.93
CA VAL A 207 23.29 -7.24 4.41
C VAL A 207 24.52 -7.88 5.07
N TYR A 208 24.33 -8.87 5.95
CA TYR A 208 25.47 -9.55 6.59
C TYR A 208 26.35 -10.31 5.61
N ASP A 209 25.77 -10.93 4.56
CA ASP A 209 26.55 -11.57 3.50
C ASP A 209 27.40 -10.54 2.73
N GLN A 210 26.82 -9.37 2.37
CA GLN A 210 27.56 -8.29 1.70
C GLN A 210 28.68 -7.69 2.56
N GLN A 211 28.46 -7.61 3.87
CA GLN A 211 29.47 -7.16 4.85
C GLN A 211 30.50 -8.25 5.21
N ASN A 212 30.44 -9.45 4.61
CA ASN A 212 31.26 -10.62 4.97
C ASN A 212 31.15 -11.05 6.45
N ASN A 213 30.05 -10.72 7.13
CA ASN A 213 29.78 -11.15 8.49
C ASN A 213 29.18 -12.57 8.50
N ARG A 214 30.04 -13.57 8.23
CA ARG A 214 29.63 -14.97 8.07
C ARG A 214 28.92 -15.54 9.29
N GLN A 215 29.36 -15.19 10.50
CA GLN A 215 28.74 -15.66 11.73
C GLN A 215 27.25 -15.27 11.79
N LYS A 216 26.93 -13.98 11.66
CA LYS A 216 25.53 -13.52 11.72
C LYS A 216 24.72 -13.95 10.50
N ALA A 217 25.35 -14.05 9.33
CA ALA A 217 24.70 -14.57 8.14
C ALA A 217 24.24 -16.03 8.34
N ASP A 218 25.09 -16.90 8.88
CA ASP A 218 24.76 -18.31 9.12
C ASP A 218 23.66 -18.48 10.18
N GLU A 219 23.66 -17.64 11.23
CA GLU A 219 22.59 -17.60 12.24
C GLU A 219 21.22 -17.28 11.63
N LEU A 220 21.17 -16.33 10.69
CA LEU A 220 19.92 -15.96 9.99
C LEU A 220 19.55 -16.94 8.88
N LYS A 221 20.53 -17.56 8.23
CA LYS A 221 20.30 -18.54 7.16
C LYS A 221 19.43 -19.71 7.62
N ALA A 222 19.55 -20.11 8.88
CA ALA A 222 18.70 -21.14 9.50
C ALA A 222 17.26 -20.69 9.78
N LYS A 223 16.97 -19.38 9.77
CA LYS A 223 15.66 -18.78 10.09
C LYS A 223 14.86 -18.34 8.87
N ILE A 224 15.47 -18.37 7.67
CA ILE A 224 14.84 -17.91 6.43
C ILE A 224 14.46 -19.08 5.50
N PRO A 225 13.50 -18.91 4.58
CA PRO A 225 13.06 -19.96 3.68
C PRO A 225 14.18 -20.43 2.74
N THR A 226 14.18 -21.72 2.41
CA THR A 226 15.21 -22.36 1.56
C THR A 226 15.55 -21.60 0.27
N PRO A 227 14.59 -21.00 -0.48
CA PRO A 227 14.93 -20.22 -1.68
C PRO A 227 15.83 -19.01 -1.43
N PHE A 228 15.83 -18.46 -0.22
CA PHE A 228 16.62 -17.30 0.20
C PHE A 228 17.82 -17.69 1.08
N ALA A 229 17.83 -18.90 1.65
CA ALA A 229 18.93 -19.48 2.42
C ALA A 229 20.09 -19.95 1.53
N VAL A 230 20.52 -19.13 0.58
CA VAL A 230 21.57 -19.44 -0.42
C VAL A 230 22.75 -18.47 -0.31
N THR A 231 23.92 -18.89 -0.79
CA THR A 231 25.15 -18.07 -0.79
C THR A 231 25.70 -18.04 -2.23
N PRO A 232 25.94 -16.85 -2.84
CA PRO A 232 25.70 -15.52 -2.29
C PRO A 232 24.21 -15.27 -2.00
N ALA A 233 23.94 -14.42 -1.02
CA ALA A 233 22.58 -14.06 -0.62
C ALA A 233 21.83 -13.40 -1.77
N LYS A 234 20.52 -13.65 -1.84
CA LYS A 234 19.64 -13.08 -2.87
C LYS A 234 18.52 -12.28 -2.22
N LEU A 235 18.20 -11.15 -2.83
CA LEU A 235 17.04 -10.36 -2.44
C LEU A 235 15.75 -10.95 -3.04
N PRO A 236 14.63 -10.85 -2.32
CA PRO A 236 13.32 -11.13 -2.88
C PRO A 236 12.98 -10.10 -3.96
N GLN A 237 12.11 -10.49 -4.90
CA GLN A 237 11.53 -9.52 -5.82
C GLN A 237 10.77 -8.46 -5.03
N ILE A 238 10.84 -7.21 -5.51
CA ILE A 238 10.06 -6.12 -4.92
C ILE A 238 8.58 -6.46 -5.14
N SER A 239 7.78 -6.34 -4.07
CA SER A 239 6.36 -6.69 -4.13
C SER A 239 5.59 -5.69 -4.99
N ILE A 240 4.48 -6.17 -5.55
CA ILE A 240 3.52 -5.32 -6.24
C ILE A 240 2.68 -4.59 -5.18
N PRO A 241 2.55 -3.26 -5.23
CA PRO A 241 1.66 -2.54 -4.32
C PRO A 241 0.23 -3.08 -4.39
N GLY A 242 -0.38 -3.33 -3.23
CA GLY A 242 -1.78 -3.74 -3.16
C GLY A 242 -2.74 -2.57 -3.37
N SER A 243 -4.00 -2.88 -3.67
CA SER A 243 -5.11 -1.94 -3.56
C SER A 243 -6.18 -2.51 -2.62
N PRO A 244 -6.79 -1.70 -1.74
CA PRO A 244 -7.91 -2.14 -0.91
C PRO A 244 -9.06 -2.73 -1.74
N LEU A 245 -9.30 -2.18 -2.94
CA LEU A 245 -10.37 -2.62 -3.84
C LEU A 245 -10.16 -4.01 -4.43
N LEU A 246 -8.96 -4.58 -4.35
CA LEU A 246 -8.75 -5.96 -4.81
C LEU A 246 -9.59 -6.95 -4.00
N ARG A 247 -10.00 -6.66 -2.76
CA ARG A 247 -10.85 -7.60 -2.01
C ARG A 247 -12.29 -7.63 -2.53
N GLU A 248 -12.70 -6.59 -3.25
CA GLU A 248 -14.06 -6.39 -3.75
C GLU A 248 -14.23 -6.82 -5.23
N ILE A 249 -13.16 -7.32 -5.86
CA ILE A 249 -13.11 -7.84 -7.24
C ILE A 249 -12.91 -9.36 -7.21
#